data_AF-A0A955KEJ8-F1
#
_entry.id   AF-A0A955KEJ8-F1
#
_cell.length_a   1.000
_cell.length_b   1.000
_cell.length_c   1.000
_cell.angle_alpha   90.00
_cell.angle_beta   90.00
_cell.angle_gamma   90.00
#
_symmetry.space_group_name_H-M   'P 1'
#
loop_
_entity.id
_entity.type
_entity.pdbx_description
1 polymer ?
#
loop_
_entity_poly.entity_id
_entity_poly.type
_entity_poly.pdbx_seq_one_letter_code
_entity_poly.pdbx_strand_id
1 'polypeptide(L)'
;MNLPIEVWQSAAIGLGVVSVILAGAYLMCRRECVLLRAENEVLLQLANTDQLTGLGNRRLFSARAEYLMKLLPTPSTNQARYRERQAHIPALTAIYIDIDHFKQINDTYGHPAGDVVLRTLAVQLRKLLRDSDLICRFGGEEFVVLLPDDATDALRVAEKIRTAIANVDFGIKDLLGITISIGLCSVACQVPLDQLLSRADAALYAAKQSGRNRVVVFPFSD
;
A
#
# COMPACT_ATOMS: atom_id res chain seq x y z
N MET A 1 -65.13 -23.19 -16.21
CA MET A 1 -64.81 -23.84 -17.50
C MET A 1 -63.39 -24.36 -17.38
N ASN A 2 -63.21 -25.68 -17.23
CA ASN A 2 -61.88 -26.27 -17.04
C ASN A 2 -61.19 -26.37 -18.41
N LEU A 3 -59.97 -25.85 -18.52
CA LEU A 3 -59.16 -26.00 -19.74
C LEU A 3 -58.80 -27.48 -19.96
N PRO A 4 -58.74 -27.95 -21.21
CA PRO A 4 -58.37 -29.33 -21.53
C PRO A 4 -56.93 -29.66 -21.10
N ILE A 5 -56.68 -30.91 -20.72
CA ILE A 5 -55.41 -31.41 -20.16
C ILE A 5 -54.20 -31.12 -21.09
N GLU A 6 -54.41 -31.17 -22.41
CA GLU A 6 -53.39 -30.89 -23.42
C GLU A 6 -52.85 -29.45 -23.35
N VAL A 7 -53.68 -28.49 -22.93
CA VAL A 7 -53.28 -27.08 -22.75
C VAL A 7 -52.34 -26.94 -21.57
N TRP A 8 -52.63 -27.63 -20.46
CA TRP A 8 -51.76 -27.64 -19.28
C TRP A 8 -50.43 -28.35 -19.53
N GLN A 9 -50.44 -29.45 -20.28
CA GLN A 9 -49.21 -30.15 -20.68
C GLN A 9 -48.32 -29.29 -21.58
N SER A 10 -48.90 -28.62 -22.57
CA SER A 10 -48.16 -27.73 -23.48
C SER A 10 -47.57 -26.53 -22.72
N ALA A 11 -48.33 -25.95 -21.79
CA ALA A 11 -47.84 -24.87 -20.93
C ALA A 11 -46.69 -25.32 -20.01
N ALA A 12 -46.78 -26.52 -19.43
CA ALA A 12 -45.73 -27.08 -18.57
C ALA A 12 -44.42 -27.33 -19.33
N ILE A 13 -44.49 -27.87 -20.55
CA ILE A 13 -43.32 -28.04 -21.42
C ILE A 13 -42.69 -26.69 -21.78
N GLY A 14 -43.52 -25.70 -22.17
CA GLY A 14 -43.05 -24.36 -22.48
C GLY A 14 -42.33 -23.68 -21.31
N LEU A 15 -42.90 -23.79 -20.09
CA LEU A 15 -42.27 -23.28 -18.87
C LEU A 15 -40.94 -23.99 -18.55
N GLY A 16 -40.87 -25.31 -18.76
CA GLY A 16 -39.64 -26.08 -18.58
C GLY A 16 -38.53 -25.62 -19.54
N VAL A 17 -38.84 -25.44 -20.82
CA VAL A 17 -37.89 -24.95 -21.83
C VAL A 17 -37.41 -23.54 -21.49
N VAL A 18 -38.32 -22.62 -21.12
CA VAL A 18 -37.95 -21.26 -20.71
C VAL A 18 -37.06 -21.29 -19.46
N SER A 19 -37.37 -22.12 -18.47
CA SER A 19 -36.56 -22.26 -17.26
C SER A 19 -35.14 -22.73 -17.57
N VAL A 20 -34.97 -23.72 -18.44
CA VAL A 20 -33.64 -24.21 -18.87
C VAL A 20 -32.86 -23.12 -19.62
N ILE A 21 -33.52 -22.37 -20.51
CA ILE A 21 -32.89 -21.25 -21.23
C ILE A 21 -32.43 -20.18 -20.24
N LEU A 22 -33.28 -19.79 -19.28
CA LEU A 22 -32.94 -18.79 -18.26
C LEU A 22 -31.80 -19.27 -17.35
N ALA A 23 -31.80 -20.54 -16.94
CA ALA A 23 -30.72 -21.11 -16.16
C ALA A 23 -29.39 -21.13 -16.94
N GLY A 24 -29.43 -21.49 -18.22
CA GLY A 24 -28.27 -21.43 -19.11
C GLY A 24 -27.72 -20.01 -19.28
N ALA A 25 -28.61 -19.04 -19.54
CA ALA A 25 -28.24 -17.63 -19.64
C ALA A 25 -27.66 -17.08 -18.33
N TYR A 26 -28.22 -17.45 -17.18
CA TYR A 26 -27.71 -17.10 -15.87
C TYR A 26 -26.30 -17.66 -15.64
N LEU A 27 -26.07 -18.94 -15.94
CA LEU A 27 -24.76 -19.57 -15.82
C LEU A 27 -23.72 -18.93 -16.75
N MET A 28 -24.10 -18.63 -18.00
CA MET A 28 -23.24 -17.94 -18.95
C MET A 28 -22.83 -16.54 -18.44
N CYS A 29 -23.82 -15.74 -18.04
CA CYS A 29 -23.58 -14.40 -17.45
C CYS A 29 -22.71 -14.47 -16.20
N ARG A 30 -22.96 -15.44 -15.31
CA ARG A 30 -22.12 -15.68 -14.12
C ARG A 30 -20.66 -15.98 -14.48
N ARG A 31 -20.42 -16.84 -15.48
CA ARG A 31 -19.05 -17.16 -15.94
C ARG A 31 -18.35 -15.92 -16.49
N GLU A 32 -19.05 -15.16 -17.32
CA GLU A 32 -18.50 -13.95 -17.92
C GLU A 32 -18.18 -12.86 -16.88
N CYS A 33 -19.07 -12.64 -15.91
CA CYS A 33 -18.79 -11.75 -14.77
C CYS A 33 -17.57 -12.20 -13.95
N VAL A 34 -17.36 -13.51 -13.76
CA VAL A 34 -16.19 -14.01 -13.04
C VAL A 34 -14.91 -13.80 -13.86
N LEU A 35 -14.93 -14.09 -15.15
CA LEU A 35 -13.80 -13.87 -16.05
C LEU A 35 -13.41 -12.40 -16.13
N LEU A 36 -14.39 -11.52 -16.36
CA LEU A 36 -14.19 -10.07 -16.39
C LEU A 36 -13.59 -9.54 -15.09
N ARG A 37 -14.03 -10.06 -13.94
CA ARG A 37 -13.46 -9.67 -12.63
C ARG A 37 -12.02 -10.13 -12.47
N ALA A 38 -11.71 -11.37 -12.85
CA ALA A 38 -10.36 -11.90 -12.77
C ALA A 38 -9.39 -11.12 -13.67
N GLU A 39 -9.80 -10.82 -14.91
CA GLU A 39 -8.99 -10.00 -15.83
C GLU A 39 -8.78 -8.59 -15.28
N ASN A 40 -9.85 -7.96 -14.77
CA ASN A 40 -9.76 -6.64 -14.15
C ASN A 40 -8.87 -6.65 -12.89
N GLU A 41 -8.91 -7.72 -12.09
CA GLU A 41 -8.03 -7.88 -10.93
C GLU A 41 -6.56 -7.97 -11.34
N VAL A 42 -6.23 -8.74 -12.39
CA VAL A 42 -4.87 -8.80 -12.94
C VAL A 42 -4.43 -7.43 -13.46
N LEU A 43 -5.30 -6.74 -14.21
CA LEU A 43 -5.02 -5.37 -14.69
C LEU A 43 -4.79 -4.40 -13.55
N LEU A 44 -5.60 -4.49 -12.49
CA LEU A 44 -5.45 -3.67 -11.28
C LEU A 44 -4.16 -4.00 -10.54
N GLN A 45 -3.77 -5.27 -10.42
CA GLN A 45 -2.50 -5.65 -9.83
C GLN A 45 -1.34 -5.04 -10.63
N LEU A 46 -1.29 -5.26 -11.94
CA LEU A 46 -0.26 -4.69 -12.82
C LEU A 46 -0.21 -3.16 -12.73
N ALA A 47 -1.36 -2.51 -12.63
CA ALA A 47 -1.45 -1.06 -12.51
C ALA A 47 -1.08 -0.51 -11.13
N ASN A 48 -1.08 -1.34 -10.08
CA ASN A 48 -0.89 -0.94 -8.68
C ASN A 48 0.39 -1.46 -8.04
N THR A 49 1.16 -2.31 -8.73
CA THR A 49 2.42 -2.86 -8.24
C THR A 49 3.62 -2.29 -8.96
N ASP A 50 4.72 -2.07 -8.24
CA ASP A 50 6.04 -1.84 -8.82
C ASP A 50 6.62 -3.15 -9.35
N GLN A 51 6.98 -3.19 -10.63
CA GLN A 51 7.40 -4.43 -11.32
C GLN A 51 8.72 -5.01 -10.80
N LEU A 52 9.61 -4.16 -10.27
CA LEU A 52 10.92 -4.60 -9.81
C LEU A 52 10.86 -5.25 -8.42
N THR A 53 10.12 -4.63 -7.50
CA THR A 53 10.07 -5.00 -6.08
C THR A 53 8.82 -5.80 -5.71
N GLY A 54 7.79 -5.75 -6.56
CA GLY A 54 6.47 -6.30 -6.32
C GLY A 54 5.68 -5.58 -5.23
N LEU A 55 6.19 -4.48 -4.66
CA LEU A 55 5.47 -3.65 -3.68
C LEU A 55 4.35 -2.85 -4.35
N GLY A 56 3.55 -2.13 -3.57
CA GLY A 56 2.66 -1.12 -4.12
C GLY A 56 3.42 -0.04 -4.88
N ASN A 57 2.79 0.55 -5.89
CA ASN A 57 3.33 1.73 -6.56
C ASN A 57 2.66 3.00 -6.02
N ARG A 58 3.11 4.16 -6.52
CA ARG A 58 2.56 5.47 -6.13
C ARG A 58 1.05 5.58 -6.34
N ARG A 59 0.50 4.94 -7.38
CA ARG A 59 -0.94 4.95 -7.66
C ARG A 59 -1.73 4.21 -6.58
N LEU A 60 -1.27 3.01 -6.19
CA LEU A 60 -1.88 2.27 -5.08
C LEU A 60 -1.82 3.07 -3.79
N PHE A 61 -0.66 3.70 -3.54
CA PHE A 61 -0.45 4.52 -2.36
C PHE A 61 -1.50 5.61 -2.26
N SER A 62 -1.63 6.47 -3.28
CA SER A 62 -2.57 7.61 -3.28
C SER A 62 -4.00 7.15 -3.02
N ALA A 63 -4.45 6.10 -3.72
CA ALA A 63 -5.81 5.58 -3.57
C ALA A 63 -6.09 5.06 -2.15
N ARG A 64 -5.13 4.35 -1.54
CA ARG A 64 -5.28 3.78 -0.19
C ARG A 64 -5.08 4.80 0.91
N ALA A 65 -4.13 5.72 0.74
CA ALA A 65 -3.85 6.78 1.69
C ALA A 65 -5.02 7.75 1.84
N GLU A 66 -5.67 8.13 0.74
CA GLU A 66 -6.90 8.95 0.79
C GLU A 66 -8.03 8.24 1.55
N TYR A 67 -8.18 6.93 1.35
CA TYR A 67 -9.17 6.14 2.10
C TYR A 67 -8.85 6.12 3.60
N LEU A 68 -7.60 5.84 3.98
CA LEU A 68 -7.18 5.81 5.38
C LEU A 68 -7.29 7.18 6.04
N MET A 69 -6.97 8.26 5.33
CA MET A 69 -7.14 9.64 5.81
C MET A 69 -8.61 9.91 6.18
N LYS A 70 -9.58 9.44 5.39
CA LYS A 70 -11.02 9.61 5.66
C LYS A 70 -11.48 8.87 6.94
N LEU A 71 -10.71 7.91 7.44
CA LEU A 71 -11.01 7.21 8.70
C LEU A 71 -10.56 8.00 9.94
N LEU A 72 -9.77 9.07 9.77
CA LEU A 72 -9.41 9.97 10.85
C LEU A 72 -10.56 10.92 11.19
N PRO A 73 -10.62 11.43 12.43
CA PRO A 73 -11.56 12.48 12.79
C PRO A 73 -11.32 13.76 11.99
N THR A 74 -12.37 14.50 11.68
CA THR A 74 -12.22 15.86 11.15
C THR A 74 -11.66 16.80 12.22
N PRO A 75 -11.00 17.92 11.85
CA PRO A 75 -10.47 18.88 12.82
C PRO A 75 -11.50 19.44 13.81
N SER A 76 -12.76 19.53 13.39
CA SER A 76 -13.89 20.01 14.20
C SER A 76 -14.46 18.95 15.16
N THR A 77 -14.01 17.71 15.07
CA THR A 77 -14.53 16.61 15.87
C THR A 77 -13.84 16.56 17.24
N ASN A 78 -14.64 16.47 18.32
CA ASN A 78 -14.11 16.27 19.66
C ASN A 78 -13.45 14.87 19.77
N GLN A 79 -12.11 14.84 19.78
CA GLN A 79 -11.31 13.62 19.78
C GLN A 79 -11.65 12.66 20.94
N ALA A 80 -12.02 13.18 22.12
CA ALA A 80 -12.37 12.35 23.28
C ALA A 80 -13.64 11.53 23.02
N ARG A 81 -14.66 12.15 22.42
CA ARG A 81 -15.90 11.45 22.03
C ARG A 81 -15.73 10.55 20.81
N TYR A 82 -14.73 10.83 19.97
CA TYR A 82 -14.44 10.04 18.77
C TYR A 82 -13.77 8.71 19.12
N ARG A 83 -12.86 8.72 20.10
CA ARG A 83 -12.16 7.52 20.60
C ARG A 83 -13.10 6.50 21.26
N GLU A 84 -14.19 6.94 21.86
CA GLU A 84 -15.15 6.06 22.55
C GLU A 84 -16.15 5.37 21.63
N ARG A 85 -16.32 5.83 20.37
CA ARG A 85 -17.48 5.45 19.54
C ARG A 85 -17.23 4.43 18.43
N GLN A 86 -16.00 4.19 17.95
CA GLN A 86 -15.74 3.24 16.83
C GLN A 86 -14.31 2.66 16.79
N ALA A 87 -14.16 1.58 16.02
CA ALA A 87 -12.90 0.93 15.60
C ALA A 87 -12.09 1.80 14.62
N HIS A 88 -11.74 3.02 15.02
CA HIS A 88 -10.97 3.97 14.21
C HIS A 88 -9.49 3.99 14.60
N ILE A 89 -8.64 4.32 13.64
CA ILE A 89 -7.19 4.41 13.84
C ILE A 89 -6.85 5.71 14.59
N PRO A 90 -5.95 5.68 15.59
CA PRO A 90 -5.69 6.81 16.48
C PRO A 90 -4.89 7.93 15.81
N ALA A 91 -4.09 7.57 14.81
CA ALA A 91 -3.26 8.45 14.01
C ALA A 91 -2.91 7.76 12.69
N LEU A 92 -2.36 8.54 11.76
CA LEU A 92 -1.80 8.06 10.51
C LEU A 92 -0.41 8.67 10.34
N THR A 93 0.59 7.84 10.09
CA THR A 93 1.99 8.25 9.94
C THR A 93 2.52 7.89 8.57
N ALA A 94 3.04 8.89 7.84
CA ALA A 94 3.77 8.68 6.61
C ALA A 94 5.28 8.61 6.91
N ILE A 95 5.94 7.62 6.32
CA ILE A 95 7.38 7.38 6.45
C ILE A 95 7.98 7.33 5.05
N TYR A 96 8.92 8.22 4.78
CA TYR A 96 9.77 8.23 3.59
C TYR A 96 11.09 7.54 3.91
N ILE A 97 11.52 6.63 3.03
CA ILE A 97 12.75 5.84 3.15
C ILE A 97 13.52 5.96 1.84
N ASP A 98 14.81 6.23 1.94
CA ASP A 98 15.69 6.35 0.78
C ASP A 98 17.04 5.67 1.05
N ILE A 99 17.58 5.02 0.01
CA ILE A 99 18.85 4.31 0.09
C ILE A 99 20.00 5.30 -0.02
N ASP A 100 20.82 5.35 1.02
CA ASP A 100 21.97 6.23 1.06
C ASP A 100 22.97 5.86 -0.04
N HIS A 101 23.39 6.86 -0.82
CA HIS A 101 24.39 6.69 -1.88
C HIS A 101 23.99 5.70 -3.00
N PHE A 102 22.70 5.48 -3.25
CA PHE A 102 22.24 4.51 -4.25
C PHE A 102 22.82 4.75 -5.65
N LYS A 103 22.94 6.01 -6.08
CA LYS A 103 23.61 6.35 -7.35
C LYS A 103 25.05 5.82 -7.39
N GLN A 104 25.82 5.97 -6.32
CA GLN A 104 27.20 5.46 -6.24
C GLN A 104 27.24 3.92 -6.33
N ILE A 105 26.25 3.24 -5.76
CA ILE A 105 26.12 1.78 -5.89
C ILE A 105 25.93 1.41 -7.37
N ASN A 106 25.02 2.09 -8.08
CA ASN A 106 24.81 1.86 -9.51
C ASN A 106 26.06 2.19 -10.34
N ASP A 107 26.72 3.31 -10.04
CA ASP A 107 27.91 3.75 -10.79
C ASP A 107 29.09 2.79 -10.58
N THR A 108 29.19 2.15 -9.41
CA THR A 108 30.30 1.25 -9.05
C THR A 108 30.05 -0.21 -9.43
N TYR A 109 28.83 -0.71 -9.20
CA TYR A 109 28.49 -2.14 -9.34
C TYR A 109 27.50 -2.41 -10.49
N GLY A 110 27.05 -1.37 -11.19
CA GLY A 110 26.07 -1.45 -12.27
C GLY A 110 24.63 -1.52 -11.79
N HIS A 111 23.71 -1.16 -12.68
CA HIS A 111 22.26 -1.22 -12.42
C HIS A 111 21.74 -2.57 -11.93
N PRO A 112 22.23 -3.74 -12.40
CA PRO A 112 21.78 -5.03 -11.85
C PRO A 112 22.03 -5.18 -10.34
N ALA A 113 23.11 -4.58 -9.82
CA ALA A 113 23.39 -4.55 -8.39
C ALA A 113 22.40 -3.64 -7.66
N GLY A 114 22.11 -2.45 -8.18
CA GLY A 114 21.06 -1.58 -7.65
C GLY A 114 19.70 -2.26 -7.59
N ASP A 115 19.34 -3.02 -8.62
CA ASP A 115 18.10 -3.80 -8.65
C ASP A 115 18.05 -4.87 -7.56
N VAL A 116 19.18 -5.53 -7.26
CA VAL A 116 19.30 -6.46 -6.12
C VAL A 116 19.09 -5.73 -4.80
N VAL A 117 19.69 -4.55 -4.63
CA VAL A 117 19.50 -3.73 -3.42
C VAL A 117 18.04 -3.36 -3.23
N LEU A 118 17.36 -2.89 -4.28
CA LEU A 118 15.95 -2.53 -4.23
C LEU A 118 15.04 -3.72 -3.89
N ARG A 119 15.27 -4.88 -4.52
CA ARG A 119 14.52 -6.10 -4.24
C ARG A 119 14.74 -6.58 -2.81
N THR A 120 15.98 -6.58 -2.35
CA THR A 120 16.33 -7.01 -0.99
C THR A 120 15.71 -6.07 0.04
N LEU A 121 15.78 -4.76 -0.16
CA LEU A 121 15.12 -3.78 0.71
C LEU A 121 13.61 -4.04 0.78
N ALA A 122 12.95 -4.25 -0.35
CA ALA A 122 11.52 -4.56 -0.37
C ALA A 122 11.16 -5.83 0.41
N VAL A 123 11.97 -6.89 0.30
CA VAL A 123 11.79 -8.12 1.07
C VAL A 123 11.96 -7.87 2.57
N GLN A 124 12.94 -7.07 2.96
CA GLN A 124 13.19 -6.73 4.37
C GLN A 124 12.06 -5.88 4.95
N LEU A 125 11.56 -4.89 4.20
CA LEU A 125 10.40 -4.09 4.61
C LEU A 125 9.18 -4.97 4.86
N ARG A 126 8.87 -5.91 3.94
CA ARG A 126 7.77 -6.88 4.14
C ARG A 126 7.92 -7.75 5.38
N LYS A 127 9.14 -8.13 5.75
CA LYS A 127 9.40 -8.96 6.96
C LYS A 127 9.26 -8.16 8.25
N LEU A 128 9.55 -6.86 8.20
CA LEU A 128 9.62 -6.00 9.38
C LEU A 128 8.28 -5.33 9.71
N LEU A 129 7.45 -5.11 8.69
CA LEU A 129 6.14 -4.47 8.75
C LEU A 129 5.01 -5.49 8.76
N ARG A 130 3.81 -5.05 9.18
CA ARG A 130 2.60 -5.86 9.23
C ARG A 130 1.97 -5.95 7.85
N ASP A 131 1.16 -6.99 7.59
CA ASP A 131 0.39 -7.11 6.35
C ASP A 131 -0.61 -5.95 6.14
N SER A 132 -1.04 -5.30 7.23
CA SER A 132 -1.91 -4.12 7.21
C SER A 132 -1.20 -2.83 6.78
N ASP A 133 0.14 -2.81 6.84
CA ASP A 133 0.93 -1.62 6.59
C ASP A 133 1.06 -1.40 5.08
N LEU A 134 0.82 -0.17 4.62
CA LEU A 134 0.88 0.12 3.20
C LEU A 134 2.31 0.46 2.80
N ILE A 135 2.97 -0.46 2.09
CA ILE A 135 4.35 -0.34 1.62
C ILE A 135 4.35 -0.09 0.11
N CYS A 136 4.94 1.02 -0.33
CA CYS A 136 5.00 1.38 -1.73
C CYS A 136 6.40 1.85 -2.15
N ARG A 137 6.77 1.60 -3.41
CA ARG A 137 7.91 2.24 -4.07
C ARG A 137 7.40 3.36 -4.96
N PHE A 138 7.88 4.59 -4.74
CA PHE A 138 7.43 5.75 -5.51
C PHE A 138 8.20 5.92 -6.83
N GLY A 139 9.39 5.34 -6.90
CA GLY A 139 10.28 5.37 -8.07
C GLY A 139 11.73 5.49 -7.61
N GLY A 140 12.69 5.22 -8.50
CA GLY A 140 14.13 5.32 -8.15
C GLY A 140 14.48 4.49 -6.92
N GLU A 141 15.09 5.13 -5.92
CA GLU A 141 15.43 4.55 -4.61
C GLU A 141 14.44 4.87 -3.48
N GLU A 142 13.29 5.46 -3.79
CA GLU A 142 12.36 6.00 -2.80
C GLU A 142 11.22 5.03 -2.47
N PHE A 143 11.08 4.75 -1.16
CA PHE A 143 10.01 3.94 -0.60
C PHE A 143 9.18 4.78 0.37
N VAL A 144 7.87 4.55 0.36
CA VAL A 144 6.94 5.22 1.26
C VAL A 144 6.11 4.18 1.98
N VAL A 145 6.01 4.32 3.30
CA VAL A 145 5.20 3.50 4.17
C VAL A 145 4.14 4.36 4.84
N LEU A 146 2.91 3.87 4.91
CA LEU A 146 1.83 4.52 5.65
C LEU A 146 1.31 3.57 6.74
N LEU A 147 1.40 4.02 7.98
CA LEU A 147 1.06 3.25 9.18
C LEU A 147 -0.13 3.88 9.91
N PRO A 148 -1.12 3.08 10.39
CA PRO A 148 -2.18 3.54 11.28
C PRO A 148 -1.71 3.70 12.74
N ASP A 149 -0.50 4.20 12.93
CA ASP A 149 0.20 4.32 14.20
C ASP A 149 0.53 5.80 14.47
N ASP A 150 0.75 6.16 15.74
CA ASP A 150 1.22 7.49 16.11
C ASP A 150 2.73 7.67 15.86
N ALA A 151 3.24 8.89 16.05
CA ALA A 151 4.65 9.23 15.82
C ALA A 151 5.62 8.39 16.66
N THR A 152 5.23 7.99 17.87
CA THR A 152 6.10 7.26 18.79
C THR A 152 6.23 5.80 18.36
N ASP A 153 5.11 5.16 18.04
CA ASP A 153 5.08 3.80 17.49
C ASP A 153 5.79 3.74 16.13
N ALA A 154 5.48 4.68 15.24
CA ALA A 154 6.09 4.76 13.92
C ALA A 154 7.60 5.03 13.98
N LEU A 155 8.08 5.85 14.92
CA LEU A 155 9.52 6.05 15.15
C LEU A 155 10.21 4.75 15.57
N ARG A 156 9.60 3.95 16.46
CA ARG A 156 10.14 2.64 16.84
C ARG A 156 10.24 1.70 15.63
N VAL A 157 9.22 1.69 14.78
CA VAL A 157 9.23 0.90 13.53
C VAL A 157 10.32 1.40 12.58
N ALA A 158 10.44 2.71 12.38
CA ALA A 158 11.45 3.33 11.53
C ALA A 158 12.88 2.99 12.00
N GLU A 159 13.17 3.11 13.30
CA GLU A 159 14.50 2.78 13.83
C GLU A 159 14.82 1.28 13.72
N LYS A 160 13.81 0.41 13.91
CA LYS A 160 13.95 -1.03 13.66
C LYS A 160 14.30 -1.30 12.20
N ILE A 161 13.61 -0.65 11.25
CA ILE A 161 13.90 -0.76 9.82
C ILE A 161 15.33 -0.30 9.53
N ARG A 162 15.70 0.92 9.95
CA ARG A 162 17.03 1.48 9.74
C ARG A 162 18.14 0.56 10.24
N THR A 163 18.01 0.09 11.47
CA THR A 163 19.01 -0.79 12.10
C THR A 163 19.06 -2.15 11.42
N ALA A 164 17.92 -2.73 11.05
CA ALA A 164 17.89 -4.00 10.34
C ALA A 164 18.61 -3.91 8.99
N ILE A 165 18.28 -2.89 8.17
CA ILE A 165 18.87 -2.70 6.84
C ILE A 165 20.39 -2.47 6.90
N ALA A 166 20.87 -1.70 7.87
CA ALA A 166 22.30 -1.48 8.08
C ALA A 166 23.10 -2.78 8.34
N ASN A 167 22.43 -3.86 8.75
CA ASN A 167 23.03 -5.16 9.03
C ASN A 167 22.72 -6.23 7.96
N VAL A 168 22.06 -5.86 6.86
CA VAL A 168 21.73 -6.80 5.79
C VAL A 168 22.96 -7.05 4.90
N ASP A 169 23.26 -8.32 4.67
CA ASP A 169 24.11 -8.72 3.55
C ASP A 169 23.27 -8.75 2.27
N PHE A 170 23.65 -7.92 1.30
CA PHE A 170 22.97 -7.82 0.01
C PHE A 170 23.47 -8.87 -1.00
N GLY A 171 24.46 -9.69 -0.64
CA GLY A 171 25.01 -10.74 -1.50
C GLY A 171 25.77 -10.21 -2.71
N ILE A 172 26.19 -8.95 -2.67
CA ILE A 172 26.97 -8.29 -3.73
C ILE A 172 28.42 -8.26 -3.29
N LYS A 173 29.29 -8.90 -4.08
CA LYS A 173 30.71 -8.98 -3.79
C LYS A 173 31.32 -7.58 -3.66
N ASP A 174 32.15 -7.38 -2.63
CA ASP A 174 32.90 -6.15 -2.34
C ASP A 174 32.04 -4.92 -1.95
N LEU A 175 30.71 -5.05 -1.93
CA LEU A 175 29.80 -3.99 -1.46
C LEU A 175 29.73 -3.99 0.06
N LEU A 176 30.36 -2.99 0.67
CA LEU A 176 30.32 -2.78 2.12
C LEU A 176 29.05 -2.00 2.49
N GLY A 177 28.25 -2.58 3.39
CA GLY A 177 27.20 -1.94 4.20
C GLY A 177 26.34 -0.88 3.53
N ILE A 178 25.06 -1.17 3.29
CA ILE A 178 24.09 -0.20 2.78
C ILE A 178 23.29 0.37 3.95
N THR A 179 23.13 1.69 3.97
CA THR A 179 22.28 2.37 4.95
C THR A 179 21.11 3.06 4.28
N ILE A 180 20.12 3.43 5.09
CA ILE A 180 18.94 4.17 4.66
C ILE A 180 18.74 5.39 5.55
N SER A 181 18.27 6.47 4.94
CA SER A 181 17.77 7.64 5.64
C SER A 181 16.26 7.59 5.69
N ILE A 182 15.67 8.01 6.81
CA ILE A 182 14.22 7.94 7.02
C ILE A 182 13.69 9.28 7.54
N GLY A 183 12.61 9.75 6.93
CA GLY A 183 11.82 10.89 7.41
C GLY A 183 10.40 10.47 7.71
N LEU A 184 9.80 10.95 8.80
CA LEU A 184 8.40 10.65 9.09
C LEU A 184 7.63 11.84 9.67
N CYS A 185 6.33 11.83 9.45
CA CYS A 185 5.38 12.79 9.97
C CYS A 185 4.03 12.10 10.27
N SER A 186 3.35 12.52 11.33
CA SER A 186 2.13 11.88 11.84
C SER A 186 1.01 12.88 12.04
N VAL A 187 -0.21 12.46 11.72
CA VAL A 187 -1.44 13.24 11.89
C VAL A 187 -2.48 12.47 12.70
N ALA A 188 -3.21 13.17 13.55
CA ALA A 188 -4.29 12.60 14.36
C ALA A 188 -5.69 13.04 13.88
N CYS A 189 -5.77 13.79 12.80
CA CYS A 189 -7.00 14.26 12.17
C CYS A 189 -6.83 14.35 10.65
N GLN A 190 -7.94 14.53 9.95
CA GLN A 190 -7.95 14.68 8.50
C GLN A 190 -7.19 15.94 8.08
N VAL A 191 -6.23 15.75 7.16
CA VAL A 191 -5.46 16.81 6.51
C VAL A 191 -5.32 16.49 5.02
N PRO A 192 -4.99 17.47 4.16
CA PRO A 192 -4.60 17.16 2.78
C PRO A 192 -3.39 16.22 2.76
N LEU A 193 -3.51 15.10 2.02
CA LEU A 193 -2.47 14.07 1.97
C LEU A 193 -1.10 14.64 1.58
N ASP A 194 -1.08 15.58 0.63
CA ASP A 194 0.15 16.22 0.17
C ASP A 194 0.90 16.96 1.28
N GLN A 195 0.21 17.52 2.27
CA GLN A 195 0.86 18.19 3.41
C GLN A 195 1.55 17.18 4.33
N LEU A 196 0.92 16.02 4.59
CA LEU A 196 1.50 14.93 5.36
C LEU A 196 2.76 14.40 4.66
N LEU A 197 2.67 14.13 3.36
CA LEU A 197 3.79 13.61 2.56
C LEU A 197 4.93 14.62 2.45
N SER A 198 4.62 15.90 2.19
CA SER A 198 5.63 16.95 2.06
C SER A 198 6.43 17.13 3.35
N ARG A 199 5.80 17.01 4.52
CA ARG A 199 6.51 17.08 5.81
C ARG A 199 7.37 15.85 6.06
N ALA A 200 6.91 14.65 5.72
CA ALA A 200 7.69 13.43 5.84
C ALA A 200 8.92 13.45 4.89
N ASP A 201 8.75 13.95 3.68
CA ASP A 201 9.84 14.16 2.71
C ASP A 201 10.84 15.22 3.20
N ALA A 202 10.37 16.34 3.75
CA ALA A 202 11.24 17.34 4.36
C ALA A 202 12.05 16.78 5.55
N ALA A 203 11.46 15.88 6.33
CA ALA A 203 12.17 15.16 7.38
C ALA A 203 13.24 14.22 6.79
N LEU A 204 12.95 13.52 5.68
CA LEU A 204 13.92 12.67 4.99
C LEU A 204 15.09 13.49 4.47
N TYR A 205 14.81 14.64 3.87
CA TYR A 205 15.83 15.58 3.42
C TYR A 205 16.73 16.01 4.59
N ALA A 206 16.16 16.36 5.75
CA ALA A 206 16.92 16.68 6.95
C ALA A 206 17.76 15.50 7.46
N ALA A 207 17.25 14.26 7.38
CA ALA A 207 18.02 13.05 7.70
C ALA A 207 19.27 12.91 6.80
N LYS A 208 19.09 13.10 5.49
CA LYS A 208 20.20 13.06 4.51
C LYS A 208 21.24 14.15 4.78
N GLN A 209 20.80 15.38 5.05
CA GLN A 209 21.69 16.52 5.33
C GLN A 209 22.43 16.39 6.66
N SER A 210 21.83 15.72 7.64
CA SER A 210 22.44 15.59 8.96
C SER A 210 23.49 14.47 9.04
N GLY A 211 23.82 13.82 7.93
CA GLY A 211 24.83 12.76 7.86
C GLY A 211 24.29 11.36 7.59
N ARG A 212 23.04 11.26 7.09
CA ARG A 212 22.42 9.99 6.67
C ARG A 212 22.29 8.94 7.78
N ASN A 213 21.89 7.72 7.43
CA ASN A 213 21.71 6.58 8.33
C ASN A 213 21.01 6.95 9.65
N ARG A 214 19.86 7.62 9.55
CA ARG A 214 19.09 8.09 10.72
C ARG A 214 17.62 8.26 10.39
N VAL A 215 16.83 8.34 11.46
CA VAL A 215 15.43 8.74 11.40
C VAL A 215 15.29 10.20 11.86
N VAL A 216 14.54 10.98 11.11
CA VAL A 216 14.11 12.33 11.53
C VAL A 216 12.58 12.38 11.55
N VAL A 217 12.04 12.97 12.61
CA VAL A 217 10.60 13.14 12.82
C VAL A 217 10.28 14.61 12.75
N PHE A 218 9.38 15.01 11.85
CA PHE A 218 8.81 16.36 11.85
C PHE A 218 7.40 16.33 12.42
N PRO A 219 7.09 17.22 13.39
CA PRO A 219 5.74 17.32 13.91
C PRO A 219 4.78 17.83 12.83
N PHE A 220 3.53 17.39 12.90
CA PHE A 220 2.44 18.03 12.18
C PHE A 220 1.88 19.17 13.05
N SER A 221 2.62 20.28 13.10
CA SER A 221 2.22 21.53 13.74
C SER A 221 2.20 22.66 12.71
N ASP A 222 1.17 23.49 12.69
CA ASP A 222 1.13 24.71 11.87
C ASP A 222 2.34 25.63 12.12
#